data_AF-A0A150HE61-F1
#
_entry.id   AF-A0A150HE61-F1
#
_cell.length_a   1.000
_cell.length_b   1.000
_cell.length_c   1.000
_cell.angle_alpha   90.00
_cell.angle_beta   90.00
_cell.angle_gamma   90.00
#
_symmetry.space_group_name_H-M   'P 1'
#
loop_
_entity.id
_entity.type
_entity.pdbx_description
1 polymer ?
#
loop_
_entity_poly.entity_id
_entity_poly.type
_entity_poly.pdbx_seq_one_letter_code
_entity_poly.pdbx_strand_id
1 'polypeptide(L)'
;MTREGAVRTAPAPSSASRTSGGRRGSGRVDVRAWAGGIRFSAFTAIMLGLVVLAVFTLVPTVGTYLGQRQQIAALAHSVQVSEADVATLQQQKDRWNDPAYVTSQARERLYYVRPGEVVYLVDNDLPATAMPPTQAAVSAQVQETRTDWMAQLVRSVAGAGLAQTAAVPPAAPAG
;
A
#
# COMPACT_ATOMS: atom_id res chain seq x y z
N MET A 1 44.37 76.94 18.75
CA MET A 1 43.77 78.28 18.76
C MET A 1 44.39 79.09 17.63
N THR A 2 43.74 79.16 16.47
CA THR A 2 43.99 80.07 15.31
C THR A 2 42.88 79.74 14.29
N ARG A 3 42.14 80.62 13.58
CA ARG A 3 42.32 81.99 13.03
C ARG A 3 43.39 82.12 11.93
N GLU A 4 43.18 82.67 10.71
CA GLU A 4 41.97 82.98 9.88
C GLU A 4 42.34 82.62 8.40
N GLY A 5 41.74 83.05 7.27
CA GLY A 5 40.67 84.00 6.94
C GLY A 5 40.59 84.28 5.41
N ALA A 6 39.47 84.89 4.94
CA ALA A 6 39.15 85.27 3.53
C ALA A 6 39.01 84.13 2.49
N VAL A 7 38.02 84.03 1.57
CA VAL A 7 37.02 84.92 0.89
C VAL A 7 37.49 85.54 -0.45
N ARG A 8 36.83 85.12 -1.56
CA ARG A 8 36.67 85.71 -2.94
C ARG A 8 36.53 84.58 -3.99
N THR A 9 35.73 84.60 -5.07
CA THR A 9 34.61 85.45 -5.56
C THR A 9 33.73 84.59 -6.52
N ALA A 10 32.46 84.95 -6.78
CA ALA A 10 31.60 84.29 -7.78
C ALA A 10 31.54 85.04 -9.14
N PRO A 11 31.38 84.31 -10.25
CA PRO A 11 30.21 84.43 -11.16
C PRO A 11 29.71 83.05 -11.66
N ALA A 12 28.59 82.81 -12.34
CA ALA A 12 27.33 83.53 -12.66
C ALA A 12 26.23 82.47 -13.01
N PRO A 13 24.92 82.78 -13.11
CA PRO A 13 23.87 81.73 -13.14
C PRO A 13 23.46 81.24 -14.54
N SER A 14 23.20 79.92 -14.65
CA SER A 14 22.50 79.30 -15.78
C SER A 14 21.07 78.92 -15.37
N SER A 15 20.09 79.25 -16.21
CA SER A 15 18.65 79.08 -15.93
C SER A 15 18.02 77.93 -16.72
N ALA A 16 16.83 77.50 -16.26
CA ALA A 16 15.95 76.49 -16.85
C ALA A 16 16.47 75.03 -16.80
N SER A 17 15.61 74.00 -16.80
CA SER A 17 14.14 73.98 -16.89
C SER A 17 13.52 72.98 -15.89
N ARG A 18 12.28 73.21 -15.47
CA ARG A 18 11.48 72.20 -14.75
C ARG A 18 10.56 71.51 -15.75
N THR A 19 10.69 70.19 -15.89
CA THR A 19 9.69 69.36 -16.57
C THR A 19 9.22 68.26 -15.62
N SER A 20 7.99 68.38 -15.13
CA SER A 20 7.27 67.30 -14.47
C SER A 20 6.80 66.29 -15.52
N GLY A 21 7.16 65.00 -15.35
CA GLY A 21 6.84 63.97 -16.34
C GLY A 21 6.81 62.57 -15.73
N GLY A 22 5.92 62.35 -14.76
CA GLY A 22 5.83 61.08 -14.05
C GLY A 22 5.48 59.91 -14.98
N ARG A 23 6.20 58.79 -14.83
CA ARG A 23 5.87 57.53 -15.51
C ARG A 23 5.92 56.38 -14.53
N ARG A 24 4.81 56.18 -13.78
CA ARG A 24 4.58 54.98 -12.97
C ARG A 24 4.42 53.79 -13.91
N GLY A 25 5.54 53.15 -14.27
CA GLY A 25 5.53 51.91 -15.04
C GLY A 25 4.86 50.81 -14.23
N SER A 26 3.60 50.49 -14.56
CA SER A 26 2.94 49.30 -14.03
C SER A 26 3.76 48.08 -14.46
N GLY A 27 4.21 47.29 -13.48
CA GLY A 27 5.04 46.10 -13.69
C GLY A 27 4.27 44.93 -14.30
N ARG A 28 3.65 45.12 -15.47
CA ARG A 28 3.26 44.00 -16.31
C ARG A 28 4.55 43.32 -16.77
N VAL A 29 4.79 42.11 -16.26
CA VAL A 29 5.91 41.27 -16.69
C VAL A 29 5.76 41.00 -18.18
N ASP A 30 6.60 41.64 -18.99
CA ASP A 30 6.48 41.57 -20.44
C ASP A 30 7.02 40.22 -20.93
N VAL A 31 6.13 39.23 -20.98
CA VAL A 31 6.44 37.84 -21.37
C VAL A 31 7.04 37.78 -22.78
N ARG A 32 6.73 38.75 -23.65
CA ARG A 32 7.30 38.83 -25.00
C ARG A 32 8.72 39.41 -24.98
N ALA A 33 9.03 40.35 -24.09
CA ALA A 33 10.40 40.79 -23.85
C ALA A 33 11.27 39.69 -23.21
N TRP A 34 10.70 38.91 -22.28
CA TRP A 34 11.36 37.73 -21.69
C TRP A 34 11.65 36.65 -22.73
N ALA A 35 10.67 36.32 -23.59
CA ALA A 35 10.85 35.39 -24.71
C ALA A 35 11.83 35.92 -25.78
N GLY A 36 11.87 37.24 -26.03
CA GLY A 36 12.89 37.90 -26.86
C GLY A 36 14.31 37.85 -26.28
N GLY A 37 14.46 37.44 -25.02
CA GLY A 37 15.72 37.11 -24.38
C GLY A 37 16.32 35.77 -24.80
N ILE A 38 15.57 34.89 -25.51
CA ILE A 38 16.00 33.56 -25.95
C ILE A 38 16.88 33.67 -27.23
N ARG A 39 17.92 34.50 -27.16
CA ARG A 39 19.13 34.32 -27.95
C ARG A 39 19.93 33.20 -27.26
N PHE A 40 20.21 32.10 -27.96
CA PHE A 40 20.79 30.86 -27.40
C PHE A 40 22.03 31.13 -26.53
N SER A 41 21.82 31.28 -25.22
CA SER A 41 22.87 31.55 -24.25
C SER A 41 23.25 30.27 -23.54
N ALA A 42 24.55 30.04 -23.35
CA ALA A 42 25.06 28.91 -22.58
C ALA A 42 24.42 28.84 -21.18
N PHE A 43 24.10 29.99 -20.57
CA PHE A 43 23.38 30.06 -19.30
C PHE A 43 22.01 29.35 -19.35
N THR A 44 21.21 29.58 -20.39
CA THR A 44 19.89 28.95 -20.54
C THR A 44 20.01 27.43 -20.76
N ALA A 45 21.02 26.99 -21.52
CA ALA A 45 21.31 25.58 -21.73
C ALA A 45 21.78 24.88 -20.43
N ILE A 46 22.64 25.54 -19.65
CA ILE A 46 23.09 25.05 -18.32
C ILE A 46 21.91 24.97 -17.35
N MET A 47 21.04 25.99 -17.30
CA MET A 47 19.87 26.00 -16.43
C MET A 47 18.90 24.87 -16.78
N LEU A 48 18.60 24.67 -18.07
CA LEU A 48 17.79 23.54 -18.55
C LEU A 48 18.43 22.19 -18.20
N GLY A 49 19.75 22.06 -18.39
CA GLY A 49 20.50 20.85 -18.05
C GLY A 49 20.44 20.52 -16.55
N LEU A 50 20.53 21.53 -15.67
CA LEU A 50 20.38 21.36 -14.22
C LEU A 50 18.95 20.91 -13.84
N VAL A 51 17.91 21.44 -14.49
CA VAL A 51 16.52 20.98 -14.26
C VAL A 51 16.35 19.52 -14.69
N VAL A 52 16.83 19.16 -15.88
CA VAL A 52 16.75 17.78 -16.39
C VAL A 52 17.51 16.81 -15.48
N LEU A 53 18.72 17.18 -15.03
CA LEU A 53 19.54 16.36 -14.13
C LEU A 53 18.88 16.20 -12.75
N ALA A 54 18.33 17.28 -12.18
CA ALA A 54 17.61 17.23 -10.92
C ALA A 54 16.38 16.31 -10.99
N VAL A 55 15.58 16.41 -12.06
CA VAL A 55 14.42 15.51 -12.28
C VAL A 55 14.88 14.06 -12.46
N PHE A 56 15.93 13.82 -13.25
CA PHE A 56 16.48 12.48 -13.49
C PHE A 56 17.00 11.81 -12.20
N THR A 57 17.54 12.57 -11.25
CA THR A 57 17.93 12.08 -9.92
C THR A 57 16.73 11.86 -8.99
N LEU A 58 15.69 12.71 -9.05
CA LEU A 58 14.52 12.63 -8.15
C LEU A 58 13.52 11.51 -8.52
N VAL A 59 13.30 11.25 -9.80
CA VAL A 59 12.36 10.20 -10.25
C VAL A 59 12.65 8.81 -9.65
N PRO A 60 13.88 8.25 -9.70
CA PRO A 60 14.17 6.96 -9.09
C PRO A 60 14.12 6.97 -7.55
N THR A 61 14.35 8.10 -6.89
CA THR A 61 14.22 8.19 -5.41
C THR A 61 12.76 8.16 -4.97
N VAL A 62 11.84 8.79 -5.70
CA VAL A 62 10.39 8.70 -5.40
C VAL A 62 9.86 7.27 -5.61
N GLY A 63 10.25 6.62 -6.71
CA GLY A 63 9.83 5.24 -7.00
C GLY A 63 10.35 4.22 -5.97
N THR A 64 11.61 4.33 -5.57
CA THR A 64 12.20 3.43 -4.56
C THR A 64 11.61 3.63 -3.17
N TYR A 65 11.30 4.87 -2.76
CA TYR A 65 10.65 5.14 -1.47
C TYR A 65 9.26 4.49 -1.34
N LEU A 66 8.47 4.52 -2.43
CA LEU A 66 7.16 3.85 -2.49
C LEU A 66 7.29 2.32 -2.44
N GLY A 67 8.26 1.74 -3.16
CA GLY A 67 8.54 0.31 -3.12
C GLY A 67 9.00 -0.17 -1.74
N GLN A 68 9.85 0.59 -1.05
CA GLN A 68 10.31 0.28 0.32
C GLN A 68 9.15 0.21 1.32
N ARG A 69 8.15 1.11 1.21
CA ARG A 69 6.95 1.08 2.07
C ARG A 69 6.15 -0.21 1.90
N GLN A 70 5.99 -0.69 0.67
CA GLN A 70 5.30 -1.95 0.38
C GLN A 70 6.10 -3.17 0.88
N GLN A 71 7.42 -3.17 0.68
CA GLN A 71 8.31 -4.23 1.17
C GLN A 71 8.27 -4.33 2.70
N ILE A 72 8.32 -3.21 3.43
CA ILE A 72 8.24 -3.19 4.90
C ILE A 72 6.88 -3.76 5.38
N ALA A 73 5.77 -3.37 4.74
CA ALA A 73 4.44 -3.87 5.11
C ALA A 73 4.30 -5.38 4.86
N ALA A 74 4.75 -5.88 3.71
CA ALA A 74 4.73 -7.30 3.38
C ALA A 74 5.64 -8.12 4.32
N LEU A 75 6.83 -7.60 4.64
CA LEU A 75 7.78 -8.27 5.51
C LEU A 75 7.27 -8.34 6.96
N ALA A 76 6.68 -7.25 7.49
CA ALA A 76 6.05 -7.24 8.80
C ALA A 76 4.89 -8.26 8.91
N HIS A 77 4.07 -8.38 7.87
CA HIS A 77 3.03 -9.42 7.81
C HIS A 77 3.63 -10.83 7.78
N SER A 78 4.74 -11.05 7.04
CA SER A 78 5.40 -12.37 7.00
C SER A 78 6.00 -12.80 8.34
N VAL A 79 6.49 -11.84 9.15
CA VAL A 79 6.94 -12.09 10.52
C VAL A 79 5.77 -12.50 11.41
N GLN A 80 4.66 -11.74 11.40
CA GLN A 80 3.48 -12.05 12.22
C GLN A 80 2.88 -13.44 11.94
N VAL A 81 2.82 -13.85 10.67
CA VAL A 81 2.38 -15.20 10.29
C VAL A 81 3.37 -16.25 10.82
N SER A 82 4.68 -16.02 10.64
CA SER A 82 5.73 -16.95 11.10
C SER A 82 5.75 -17.12 12.62
N GLU A 83 5.51 -16.04 13.38
CA GLU A 83 5.38 -16.07 14.85
C GLU A 83 4.14 -16.86 15.29
N ALA A 84 3.01 -16.70 14.60
CA ALA A 84 1.79 -17.46 14.87
C ALA A 84 1.95 -18.96 14.56
N ASP A 85 2.62 -19.31 13.45
CA ASP A 85 2.94 -20.68 13.10
C ASP A 85 3.90 -21.32 14.12
N VAL A 86 4.95 -20.62 14.55
CA VAL A 86 5.88 -21.08 15.59
C VAL A 86 5.16 -21.29 16.93
N ALA A 87 4.30 -20.36 17.35
CA ALA A 87 3.51 -20.52 18.57
C ALA A 87 2.56 -21.73 18.48
N THR A 88 1.93 -21.94 17.32
CA THR A 88 1.03 -23.09 17.06
C THR A 88 1.78 -24.42 17.06
N LEU A 89 2.96 -24.48 16.43
CA LEU A 89 3.83 -25.66 16.41
C LEU A 89 4.38 -25.98 17.80
N GLN A 90 4.74 -24.97 18.59
CA GLN A 90 5.20 -25.17 19.97
C GLN A 90 4.06 -25.70 20.86
N GLN A 91 2.86 -25.14 20.79
CA GLN A 91 1.67 -25.68 21.49
C GLN A 91 1.35 -27.13 21.08
N GLN A 92 1.52 -27.48 19.80
CA GLN A 92 1.37 -28.86 19.36
C GLN A 92 2.45 -29.75 19.97
N LYS A 93 3.72 -29.36 19.88
CA LYS A 93 4.86 -30.09 20.44
C LYS A 93 4.68 -30.35 21.94
N ASP A 94 4.26 -29.36 22.70
CA ASP A 94 4.03 -29.50 24.14
C ASP A 94 2.85 -30.45 24.46
N ARG A 95 1.84 -30.51 23.58
CA ARG A 95 0.78 -31.51 23.65
C ARG A 95 1.27 -32.93 23.28
N TRP A 96 2.15 -33.07 22.29
CA TRP A 96 2.78 -34.35 21.94
C TRP A 96 3.78 -34.84 22.99
N ASN A 97 4.29 -33.96 23.86
CA ASN A 97 5.13 -34.32 25.01
C ASN A 97 4.34 -34.92 26.18
N ASP A 98 3.01 -34.77 26.23
CA ASP A 98 2.17 -35.37 27.27
C ASP A 98 1.93 -36.88 26.98
N PRO A 99 2.41 -37.80 27.84
CA PRO A 99 2.18 -39.22 27.65
C PRO A 99 0.70 -39.61 27.71
N ALA A 100 -0.18 -38.84 28.37
CA ALA A 100 -1.61 -39.11 28.37
C ALA A 100 -2.22 -38.87 26.97
N TYR A 101 -1.87 -37.76 26.32
CA TYR A 101 -2.29 -37.44 24.95
C TYR A 101 -1.74 -38.43 23.91
N VAL A 102 -0.48 -38.84 24.04
CA VAL A 102 0.10 -39.90 23.17
C VAL A 102 -0.65 -41.22 23.35
N THR A 103 -1.00 -41.58 24.59
CA THR A 103 -1.73 -42.83 24.89
C THR A 103 -3.16 -42.81 24.33
N SER A 104 -3.87 -41.67 24.34
CA SER A 104 -5.21 -41.58 23.73
C SER A 104 -5.14 -41.66 22.21
N GLN A 105 -4.25 -40.90 21.56
CA GLN A 105 -4.09 -40.97 20.09
C GLN A 105 -3.65 -42.35 19.60
N ALA A 106 -2.79 -43.04 20.35
CA ALA A 106 -2.39 -44.41 20.02
C ALA A 106 -3.57 -45.41 20.17
N ARG A 107 -4.44 -45.21 21.15
CA ARG A 107 -5.67 -46.02 21.30
C ARG A 107 -6.67 -45.77 20.17
N GLU A 108 -6.93 -44.50 19.85
CA GLU A 108 -7.89 -44.10 18.80
C GLU A 108 -7.48 -44.56 17.40
N ARG A 109 -6.17 -44.54 17.07
CA ARG A 109 -5.68 -44.79 15.70
C ARG A 109 -5.08 -46.18 15.49
N LEU A 110 -4.46 -46.76 16.52
CA LEU A 110 -3.68 -48.00 16.42
C LEU A 110 -4.21 -49.11 17.34
N TYR A 111 -5.36 -48.89 18.02
CA TYR A 111 -5.95 -49.79 19.01
C TYR A 111 -4.96 -50.21 20.12
N TYR A 112 -3.99 -49.35 20.44
CA TYR A 112 -2.96 -49.68 21.43
C TYR A 112 -3.54 -49.80 22.84
N VAL A 113 -3.32 -50.95 23.46
CA VAL A 113 -3.80 -51.31 24.81
C VAL A 113 -2.65 -51.30 25.81
N ARG A 114 -2.93 -51.06 27.10
CA ARG A 114 -1.92 -51.26 28.15
C ARG A 114 -1.79 -52.75 28.50
N PRO A 115 -0.60 -53.24 28.88
CA PRO A 115 -0.43 -54.63 29.30
C PRO A 115 -1.35 -54.93 30.51
N GLY A 116 -2.23 -55.92 30.35
CA GLY A 116 -3.24 -56.29 31.35
C GLY A 116 -4.67 -55.74 31.10
N GLU A 117 -4.88 -54.96 30.05
CA GLU A 117 -6.18 -54.38 29.69
C GLU A 117 -6.91 -55.25 28.65
N VAL A 118 -8.14 -55.66 28.93
CA VAL A 118 -8.93 -56.60 28.10
C VAL A 118 -9.82 -55.86 27.12
N VAL A 119 -9.64 -56.12 25.81
CA VAL A 119 -10.45 -55.50 24.75
C VAL A 119 -11.64 -56.40 24.39
N TYR A 120 -12.85 -55.85 24.48
CA TYR A 120 -14.06 -56.50 23.96
C TYR A 120 -14.34 -55.98 22.54
N LEU A 121 -14.17 -56.84 21.53
CA LEU A 121 -14.75 -56.60 20.21
C LEU A 121 -16.22 -57.04 20.26
N VAL A 122 -17.14 -56.10 20.05
CA VAL A 122 -18.56 -56.43 19.83
C VAL A 122 -18.73 -56.75 18.35
N ASP A 123 -18.50 -58.01 17.98
CA ASP A 123 -18.85 -58.49 16.66
C ASP A 123 -20.38 -58.45 16.53
N ASN A 124 -20.86 -57.68 15.55
CA ASN A 124 -22.29 -57.46 15.34
C ASN A 124 -22.77 -58.48 14.31
N ASP A 125 -22.88 -59.74 14.74
CA ASP A 125 -23.42 -60.88 13.98
C ASP A 125 -24.95 -60.77 13.79
N LEU A 126 -25.39 -59.60 13.32
CA LEU A 126 -26.73 -59.36 12.85
C LEU A 126 -26.86 -59.99 11.45
N PRO A 127 -27.94 -60.74 11.17
CA PRO A 127 -28.18 -61.24 9.81
C PRO A 127 -28.24 -60.05 8.84
N ALA A 128 -27.71 -60.22 7.62
CA ALA A 128 -27.55 -59.14 6.64
C ALA A 128 -28.86 -58.40 6.28
N THR A 129 -30.02 -58.97 6.58
CA THR A 129 -31.35 -58.35 6.46
C THR A 129 -31.63 -57.25 7.50
N ALA A 130 -30.83 -57.15 8.57
CA ALA A 130 -30.97 -56.16 9.64
C ALA A 130 -29.92 -55.03 9.57
N MET A 131 -28.96 -55.10 8.64
CA MET A 131 -27.99 -54.02 8.43
C MET A 131 -28.60 -52.90 7.57
N PRO A 132 -28.54 -51.62 7.98
CA PRO A 132 -28.96 -50.52 7.12
C PRO A 132 -27.99 -50.38 5.94
N PRO A 133 -28.47 -50.12 4.70
CA PRO A 133 -27.61 -50.01 3.52
C PRO A 133 -26.66 -48.81 3.66
N THR A 134 -25.36 -49.09 3.76
CA THR A 134 -24.32 -48.12 4.16
C THR A 134 -24.00 -47.05 3.10
N GLN A 135 -24.41 -47.25 1.85
CA GLN A 135 -24.55 -46.21 0.84
C GLN A 135 -25.68 -46.59 -0.13
N ALA A 136 -26.47 -45.60 -0.56
CA ALA A 136 -27.34 -45.76 -1.73
C ALA A 136 -26.47 -45.91 -2.99
N ALA A 137 -26.85 -46.81 -3.90
CA ALA A 137 -26.10 -47.04 -5.13
C ALA A 137 -26.00 -45.74 -5.96
N VAL A 138 -24.78 -45.28 -6.22
CA VAL A 138 -24.54 -44.09 -7.04
C VAL A 138 -25.07 -44.36 -8.45
N SER A 139 -26.00 -43.52 -8.89
CA SER A 139 -26.62 -43.65 -10.20
C SER A 139 -25.61 -43.37 -11.31
N ALA A 140 -25.61 -44.18 -12.37
CA ALA A 140 -24.73 -44.01 -13.53
C ALA A 140 -25.12 -42.81 -14.42
N GLN A 141 -26.29 -42.22 -14.16
CA GLN A 141 -26.79 -41.00 -14.76
C GLN A 141 -26.06 -39.78 -14.18
N VAL A 142 -25.48 -38.94 -15.05
CA VAL A 142 -24.88 -37.66 -14.63
C VAL A 142 -25.99 -36.64 -14.42
N GLN A 143 -26.28 -36.28 -13.16
CA GLN A 143 -27.14 -35.15 -12.84
C GLN A 143 -26.39 -33.83 -13.11
N GLU A 144 -26.74 -33.14 -14.20
CA GLU A 144 -26.34 -31.74 -14.38
C GLU A 144 -26.91 -30.88 -13.25
N THR A 145 -26.02 -30.34 -12.43
CA THR A 145 -26.39 -29.41 -11.37
C THR A 145 -26.67 -28.04 -12.00
N ARG A 146 -27.88 -27.50 -11.82
CA ARG A 146 -28.34 -26.20 -12.37
C ARG A 146 -27.52 -24.97 -11.91
N THR A 147 -26.48 -25.18 -11.11
CA THR A 147 -25.68 -24.15 -10.44
C THR A 147 -24.21 -24.35 -10.81
N ASP A 148 -23.76 -23.67 -11.86
CA ASP A 148 -22.33 -23.51 -12.12
C ASP A 148 -21.73 -22.56 -11.08
N TRP A 149 -21.16 -23.15 -10.03
CA TRP A 149 -20.50 -22.44 -8.94
C TRP A 149 -19.29 -21.63 -9.42
N MET A 150 -18.63 -22.03 -10.52
CA MET A 150 -17.43 -21.40 -11.05
C MET A 150 -17.80 -20.14 -11.85
N ALA A 151 -18.85 -20.21 -12.68
CA ALA A 151 -19.44 -19.03 -13.30
C ALA A 151 -20.06 -18.06 -12.26
N GLN A 152 -20.60 -18.56 -11.14
CA GLN A 152 -21.05 -17.71 -10.02
C GLN A 152 -19.87 -17.02 -9.32
N LEU A 153 -18.78 -17.73 -9.04
CA LEU A 153 -17.58 -17.19 -8.42
C LEU A 153 -16.95 -16.09 -9.28
N VAL A 154 -16.73 -16.35 -10.58
CA VAL A 154 -16.19 -15.35 -11.52
C VAL A 154 -17.10 -14.12 -11.62
N ARG A 155 -18.42 -14.31 -11.66
CA ARG A 155 -19.41 -13.21 -11.66
C ARG A 155 -19.38 -12.39 -10.37
N SER A 156 -19.16 -13.03 -9.22
CA SER A 156 -19.03 -12.34 -7.92
C SER A 156 -17.77 -11.47 -7.87
N VAL A 157 -16.61 -12.00 -8.29
CA VAL A 157 -15.34 -11.24 -8.36
C VAL A 157 -15.44 -10.09 -9.36
N ALA A 158 -16.01 -10.31 -10.54
CA ALA A 158 -16.22 -9.25 -11.53
C ALA A 158 -17.20 -8.17 -11.03
N GLY A 159 -18.30 -8.58 -10.37
CA GLY A 159 -19.26 -7.66 -9.76
C GLY A 159 -18.64 -6.81 -8.65
N ALA A 160 -17.82 -7.41 -7.78
CA ALA A 160 -17.10 -6.69 -6.73
C ALA A 160 -16.06 -5.70 -7.30
N GLY A 161 -15.33 -6.08 -8.36
CA GLY A 161 -14.37 -5.20 -9.04
C GLY A 161 -15.02 -4.03 -9.80
N LEU A 162 -16.29 -4.17 -10.19
CA LEU A 162 -17.09 -3.12 -10.85
C LEU A 162 -17.99 -2.34 -9.87
N ALA A 163 -18.00 -2.70 -8.58
CA ALA A 163 -18.81 -2.04 -7.57
C ALA A 163 -18.20 -0.67 -7.22
N GLN A 164 -18.69 0.38 -7.87
CA GLN A 164 -18.36 1.76 -7.54
C GLN A 164 -18.82 2.06 -6.10
N THR A 165 -17.89 2.06 -5.14
CA THR A 165 -18.18 2.42 -3.75
C THR A 165 -18.78 3.82 -3.70
N ALA A 166 -20.07 3.91 -3.37
CA ALA A 166 -20.74 5.17 -3.14
C ALA A 166 -20.17 5.81 -1.87
N ALA A 167 -19.36 6.86 -2.03
CA ALA A 167 -18.85 7.64 -0.90
C ALA A 167 -20.04 8.27 -0.18
N VAL A 168 -20.23 7.92 1.10
CA VAL A 168 -21.27 8.51 1.95
C VAL A 168 -20.99 10.01 2.07
N PRO A 169 -21.92 10.90 1.67
CA PRO A 169 -21.73 12.33 1.81
C PRO A 169 -21.64 12.68 3.31
N PRO A 170 -20.72 13.59 3.72
CA PRO A 170 -20.63 13.98 5.12
C PRO A 170 -21.93 14.64 5.57
N ALA A 171 -22.43 14.23 6.74
CA ALA A 171 -23.63 14.82 7.32
C ALA A 171 -23.40 16.31 7.57
N ALA A 172 -24.31 17.15 7.09
CA ALA A 172 -24.27 18.58 7.34
C ALA A 172 -24.47 18.86 8.83
N PRO A 173 -23.74 19.81 9.44
CA PRO A 173 -24.00 20.22 10.82
C PRO A 173 -25.38 20.87 10.91
N ALA A 174 -26.17 20.45 11.89
CA ALA A 174 -27.39 21.16 12.25
C ALA A 174 -27.05 22.53 12.86
N GLY A 175 -27.86 23.54 12.54
CA GLY A 175 -27.86 24.87 13.15
C GLY A 175 -29.21 25.18 13.79
#